data_AF-A0AAE0FWR4-F1
#
_entry.id   AF-A0AAE0FWR4-F1
#
_cell.length_a   1.000
_cell.length_b   1.000
_cell.length_c   1.000
_cell.angle_alpha   90.00
_cell.angle_beta   90.00
_cell.angle_gamma   90.00
#
_symmetry.space_group_name_H-M   'P 1'
#
loop_
_entity.id
_entity.type
_entity.pdbx_description
1 polymer ?
#
loop_
_entity_poly.entity_id
_entity_poly.type
_entity_poly.pdbx_seq_one_letter_code
_entity_poly.pdbx_strand_id
1 'polypeptide(L)'
;MTVERKPRLAMFFRTSTGCVFQAQSTDAGRTWQPAAPINVPNPNTKFHILHLSSGLMAMAFNDHKRNQFCKACRTHLHIAVSKDEGVSWRLVARVEEEEGNGARIHYPTLLQHHNHLLVMYSRFYLDLGGRCRFGKLATCLALSSKNQ
;
A
#
# COMPACT_ATOMS: atom_id res chain seq x y z
N MET A 1 -19.06 -32.51 -13.12
CA MET A 1 -19.73 -31.58 -12.19
C MET A 1 -18.73 -30.47 -11.86
N THR A 2 -18.92 -29.28 -12.41
CA THR A 2 -18.06 -28.12 -12.15
C THR A 2 -18.66 -27.27 -11.05
N VAL A 3 -17.95 -27.08 -9.95
CA VAL A 3 -18.34 -26.12 -8.90
C VAL A 3 -17.94 -24.74 -9.40
N GLU A 4 -18.92 -23.95 -9.84
CA GLU A 4 -18.70 -22.56 -10.21
C GLU A 4 -18.52 -21.73 -8.92
N ARG A 5 -17.28 -21.42 -8.55
CA ARG A 5 -17.00 -20.48 -7.46
C ARG A 5 -17.30 -19.07 -7.97
N LYS A 6 -18.32 -18.42 -7.39
CA LYS A 6 -18.55 -16.99 -7.61
C LYS A 6 -17.30 -16.19 -7.23
N PRO A 7 -16.90 -15.17 -8.01
CA PRO A 7 -15.74 -14.35 -7.70
C PRO A 7 -15.99 -13.58 -6.38
N ARG A 8 -15.01 -13.64 -5.47
CA ARG A 8 -14.98 -12.80 -4.26
C ARG A 8 -14.27 -11.49 -4.60
N LEU A 9 -14.86 -10.37 -4.21
CA LEU A 9 -14.23 -9.06 -4.34
C LEU A 9 -13.78 -8.57 -2.97
N ALA A 10 -12.61 -7.94 -2.91
CA ALA A 10 -12.11 -7.24 -1.74
C ALA A 10 -11.92 -5.75 -2.08
N MET A 11 -12.45 -4.89 -1.24
CA MET A 11 -12.25 -3.44 -1.30
C MET A 11 -11.42 -3.01 -0.10
N PHE A 12 -10.46 -2.12 -0.32
CA PHE A 12 -9.58 -1.61 0.71
C PHE A 12 -9.71 -0.09 0.79
N PHE A 13 -9.79 0.44 2.01
CA PHE A 13 -10.11 1.83 2.27
C PHE A 13 -8.94 2.55 2.93
N ARG A 14 -8.66 3.75 2.42
CA ARG A 14 -7.92 4.77 3.15
C ARG A 14 -8.82 5.30 4.26
N THR A 15 -8.31 5.36 5.49
CA THR A 15 -9.10 5.85 6.63
C THR A 15 -8.35 6.90 7.44
N SER A 16 -9.11 7.65 8.24
CA SER A 16 -8.61 8.58 9.24
C SER A 16 -8.22 7.91 10.56
N THR A 17 -8.50 6.61 10.74
CA THR A 17 -8.37 5.88 12.02
C THR A 17 -6.97 5.31 12.26
N GLY A 18 -6.05 5.44 11.30
CA GLY A 18 -4.65 5.06 11.45
C GLY A 18 -4.26 3.70 10.87
N CYS A 19 -5.21 2.97 10.27
CA CYS A 19 -4.96 1.72 9.55
C CYS A 19 -5.85 1.58 8.30
N VAL A 20 -5.47 0.68 7.42
CA VAL A 20 -6.29 0.29 6.27
C VAL A 20 -7.52 -0.47 6.75
N PHE A 21 -8.65 -0.27 6.11
CA PHE A 21 -9.85 -1.08 6.31
C PHE A 21 -10.12 -1.94 5.08
N GLN A 22 -10.81 -3.07 5.26
CA GLN A 22 -11.22 -3.97 4.19
C GLN A 22 -12.72 -4.26 4.29
N ALA A 23 -13.38 -4.41 3.15
CA ALA A 23 -14.71 -5.02 3.03
C ALA A 23 -14.69 -6.09 1.93
N GLN A 24 -15.53 -7.10 2.06
CA GLN A 24 -15.63 -8.19 1.08
C GLN A 24 -17.05 -8.30 0.52
N SER A 25 -17.13 -8.72 -0.73
CA SER A 25 -18.37 -9.06 -1.41
C SER A 25 -18.27 -10.45 -2.03
N THR A 26 -19.36 -11.21 -1.93
CA THR A 26 -19.50 -12.57 -2.48
C THR A 26 -20.54 -12.65 -3.61
N ASP A 27 -21.10 -11.51 -4.01
CA ASP A 27 -22.20 -11.40 -4.98
C ASP A 27 -21.90 -10.42 -6.11
N ALA A 28 -20.61 -10.33 -6.48
CA ALA A 28 -20.07 -9.44 -7.51
C ALA A 28 -20.28 -7.94 -7.21
N GLY A 29 -20.19 -7.57 -5.93
CA GLY A 29 -20.19 -6.18 -5.48
C GLY A 29 -21.58 -5.59 -5.25
N ARG A 30 -22.64 -6.40 -5.30
CA ARG A 30 -24.02 -5.94 -5.02
C ARG A 30 -24.20 -5.63 -3.54
N THR A 31 -23.65 -6.48 -2.68
CA THR A 31 -23.61 -6.26 -1.23
C THR A 31 -22.18 -6.43 -0.71
N TRP A 32 -21.90 -5.71 0.38
CA TRP A 32 -20.60 -5.69 1.03
C TRP A 32 -20.80 -5.96 2.52
N GLN A 33 -19.91 -6.76 3.10
CA GLN A 33 -19.80 -6.87 4.55
C GLN A 33 -19.37 -5.51 5.15
N PRO A 34 -19.69 -5.25 6.43
CA PRO A 34 -19.17 -4.08 7.13
C PRO A 34 -17.64 -3.99 7.02
N ALA A 35 -17.13 -2.79 6.76
CA ALA A 35 -15.68 -2.58 6.67
C ALA A 35 -15.02 -2.78 8.04
N ALA A 36 -13.93 -3.55 8.08
CA ALA A 36 -13.17 -3.84 9.29
C ALA A 36 -11.69 -3.43 9.14
N PRO A 37 -11.01 -3.03 10.24
CA PRO A 37 -9.60 -2.71 10.21
C PRO A 37 -8.75 -3.95 9.92
N ILE A 38 -7.64 -3.77 9.18
CA ILE A 38 -6.61 -4.79 9.00
C ILE A 38 -5.29 -4.35 9.66
N ASN A 39 -4.36 -5.29 9.84
CA ASN A 39 -3.05 -5.04 10.44
C ASN A 39 -2.06 -4.35 9.47
N VAL A 40 -2.51 -3.30 8.79
CA VAL A 40 -1.67 -2.44 7.96
C VAL A 40 -1.87 -0.99 8.41
N PRO A 41 -0.85 -0.35 9.02
CA PRO A 41 -0.97 1.04 9.42
C PRO A 41 -1.08 1.95 8.19
N ASN A 42 -1.84 3.03 8.35
CA ASN A 42 -2.03 4.01 7.28
C ASN A 42 -2.34 5.40 7.86
N PRO A 43 -1.52 6.43 7.56
CA PRO A 43 -1.74 7.77 8.07
C PRO A 43 -2.74 8.56 7.19
N ASN A 44 -3.84 7.93 6.77
CA ASN A 44 -4.78 8.49 5.79
C ASN A 44 -4.08 8.86 4.46
N THR A 45 -3.34 7.92 3.89
CA THR A 45 -2.63 8.07 2.60
C THR A 45 -3.02 7.04 1.59
N LYS A 46 -2.90 7.39 0.30
CA LYS A 46 -3.10 6.41 -0.76
C LYS A 46 -2.09 5.27 -0.62
N PHE A 47 -2.56 4.06 -0.87
CA PHE A 47 -1.77 2.85 -1.07
C PHE A 47 -2.19 2.23 -2.42
N HIS A 48 -1.40 1.29 -2.94
CA HIS A 48 -1.79 0.50 -4.11
C HIS A 48 -1.64 -0.99 -3.80
N ILE A 49 -2.63 -1.77 -4.22
CA ILE A 49 -2.62 -3.23 -4.11
C ILE A 49 -2.63 -3.82 -5.51
N LEU A 50 -1.80 -4.83 -5.75
CA LEU A 50 -1.70 -5.55 -7.00
C LEU A 50 -1.74 -7.06 -6.74
N HIS A 51 -2.61 -7.78 -7.46
CA HIS A 51 -2.51 -9.24 -7.55
C HIS A 51 -1.35 -9.59 -8.48
N LEU A 52 -0.40 -10.37 -7.97
CA LEU A 52 0.77 -10.82 -8.70
C LEU A 52 0.48 -12.14 -9.42
N SER A 53 1.21 -12.40 -10.51
CA SER A 53 1.15 -13.68 -11.24
C SER A 53 1.49 -14.91 -10.40
N SER A 54 2.19 -14.72 -9.26
CA SER A 54 2.47 -15.79 -8.28
C SER A 54 1.26 -16.18 -7.43
N GLY A 55 0.12 -15.48 -7.56
CA GLY A 55 -1.06 -15.65 -6.72
C GLY A 55 -1.04 -14.84 -5.42
N LEU A 56 0.07 -14.16 -5.12
CA LEU A 56 0.17 -13.26 -3.96
C LEU A 56 -0.50 -11.91 -4.24
N MET A 57 -0.88 -11.20 -3.19
CA MET A 57 -1.19 -9.77 -3.26
C MET A 57 -0.01 -8.96 -2.74
N ALA A 58 0.39 -7.90 -3.43
CA ALA A 58 1.37 -6.94 -2.95
C ALA A 58 0.70 -5.60 -2.66
N MET A 59 1.10 -4.92 -1.58
CA MET A 59 0.65 -3.60 -1.22
C MET A 59 1.84 -2.66 -1.03
N ALA A 60 1.81 -1.52 -1.73
CA ALA A 60 2.69 -0.39 -1.43
C ALA A 60 1.92 0.65 -0.60
N PHE A 61 2.44 0.98 0.59
CA PHE A 61 1.75 1.82 1.56
C PHE A 61 2.73 2.66 2.38
N ASN A 62 2.25 3.77 2.93
CA ASN A 62 3.02 4.52 3.92
C ASN A 62 2.86 3.88 5.30
N ASP A 63 3.93 3.35 5.85
CA ASP A 63 3.95 2.60 7.10
C ASP A 63 4.06 3.54 8.31
N HIS A 64 2.96 4.20 8.65
CA HIS A 64 2.87 5.03 9.84
C HIS A 64 1.50 4.89 10.49
N LYS A 65 1.48 4.75 11.82
CA LYS A 65 0.25 4.97 12.58
C LYS A 65 -0.04 6.47 12.62
N ARG A 66 -1.30 6.85 12.41
CA ARG A 66 -1.70 8.25 12.55
C ARG A 66 -1.57 8.65 14.03
N ASN A 67 -0.65 9.57 14.34
CA ASN A 67 -0.70 10.33 15.57
C ASN A 67 -1.11 11.79 15.25
N GLN A 68 -1.65 12.45 16.27
CA GLN A 68 -2.24 13.80 16.20
C GLN A 68 -1.26 14.90 15.74
N PHE A 69 0.05 14.62 15.67
CA PHE A 69 1.10 15.56 15.29
C PHE A 69 2.16 14.91 14.40
N CYS A 70 1.73 14.18 13.38
CA CYS A 70 2.64 13.34 12.59
C CYS A 70 3.48 14.17 11.60
N LYS A 71 4.49 14.88 12.12
CA LYS A 71 5.50 15.60 11.32
C LYS A 71 6.32 14.67 10.41
N ALA A 72 6.39 13.38 10.74
CA ALA A 72 7.04 12.33 9.95
C ALA A 72 6.08 11.51 9.09
N CYS A 73 4.76 11.77 9.11
CA CYS A 73 3.86 10.98 8.28
C CYS A 73 4.23 11.15 6.82
N ARG A 74 4.21 10.02 6.09
CA ARG A 74 4.58 9.93 4.66
C ARG A 74 6.09 9.91 4.39
N THR A 75 6.92 9.41 5.29
CA THR A 75 8.37 9.27 5.05
C THR A 75 8.85 7.83 4.85
N HIS A 76 7.98 6.83 5.05
CA HIS A 76 8.30 5.42 5.01
C HIS A 76 7.39 4.74 4.00
N LEU A 77 7.89 4.47 2.80
CA LEU A 77 7.16 3.75 1.76
C LEU A 77 7.60 2.30 1.76
N HIS A 78 6.70 1.40 2.15
CA HIS A 78 7.00 -0.01 2.33
C HIS A 78 6.18 -0.87 1.37
N ILE A 79 6.65 -2.11 1.16
CA ILE A 79 5.91 -3.16 0.47
C ILE A 79 5.64 -4.31 1.43
N ALA A 80 4.37 -4.70 1.52
CA ALA A 80 3.95 -5.94 2.17
C ALA A 80 3.27 -6.87 1.16
N VAL A 81 3.29 -8.18 1.45
CA VAL A 81 2.58 -9.19 0.68
C VAL A 81 1.60 -9.97 1.54
N SER A 82 0.50 -10.38 0.93
CA SER A 82 -0.49 -11.29 1.51
C SER A 82 -0.57 -12.57 0.68
N LYS A 83 -0.66 -13.71 1.38
CA LYS A 83 -0.89 -15.05 0.80
C LYS A 83 -2.34 -15.50 0.91
N ASP A 84 -3.16 -14.77 1.64
CA ASP A 84 -4.49 -15.16 2.13
C ASP A 84 -5.54 -14.09 1.79
N GLU A 85 -5.49 -13.58 0.55
CA GLU A 85 -6.47 -12.64 0.00
C GLU A 85 -6.64 -11.34 0.83
N GLY A 86 -5.55 -10.88 1.45
CA GLY A 86 -5.50 -9.63 2.20
C GLY A 86 -5.91 -9.75 3.67
N VAL A 87 -6.08 -10.97 4.20
CA VAL A 87 -6.37 -11.21 5.62
C VAL A 87 -5.15 -10.89 6.48
N SER A 88 -3.96 -11.34 6.08
CA SER A 88 -2.69 -11.04 6.74
C SER A 88 -1.64 -10.50 5.77
N TRP A 89 -0.79 -9.61 6.28
CA TRP A 89 0.20 -8.89 5.49
C TRP A 89 1.58 -9.00 6.14
N ARG A 90 2.58 -9.41 5.35
CA ARG A 90 3.97 -9.52 5.78
C ARG A 90 4.82 -8.49 5.04
N LEU A 91 5.53 -7.64 5.77
CA LEU A 91 6.51 -6.71 5.20
C LEU A 91 7.60 -7.48 4.43
N VAL A 92 7.92 -7.06 3.21
CA VAL A 92 8.95 -7.67 2.36
C VAL A 92 9.99 -6.70 1.84
N ALA A 93 9.70 -5.40 1.81
CA ALA A 93 10.67 -4.39 1.41
C ALA A 93 10.38 -3.03 2.03
N ARG A 94 11.45 -2.26 2.21
CA ARG A 94 11.45 -0.85 2.60
C ARG A 94 11.98 -0.08 1.39
N VAL A 95 11.10 0.60 0.68
CA VAL A 95 11.45 1.33 -0.56
C VAL A 95 12.12 2.65 -0.23
N GLU A 96 11.58 3.33 0.79
CA GLU A 96 12.10 4.58 1.33
C GLU A 96 11.92 4.56 2.85
N GLU A 97 12.93 4.98 3.60
CA GLU A 97 12.87 5.27 5.03
C GLU A 97 13.60 6.60 5.26
N GLU A 98 12.84 7.69 5.33
CA GLU A 98 13.40 9.03 5.49
C GLU A 98 13.22 9.54 6.92
N GLU A 99 14.34 9.72 7.61
CA GLU A 99 14.39 10.26 8.98
C GLU A 99 14.47 11.80 9.00
N GLY A 100 14.62 12.44 7.84
CA GLY A 100 14.82 13.88 7.70
C GLY A 100 13.54 14.73 7.70
N ASN A 101 13.70 16.01 8.07
CA ASN A 101 12.61 16.98 8.08
C ASN A 101 12.35 17.52 6.68
N GLY A 102 11.37 16.95 5.98
CA GLY A 102 10.76 17.58 4.81
C GLY A 102 10.27 16.62 3.74
N ALA A 103 10.85 15.42 3.64
CA ALA A 103 10.43 14.46 2.63
C ALA A 103 8.97 14.02 2.87
N ARG A 104 8.20 13.91 1.78
CA ARG A 104 6.83 13.39 1.78
C ARG A 104 6.62 12.52 0.56
N ILE A 105 6.18 11.29 0.79
CA ILE A 105 5.99 10.25 -0.21
C ILE A 105 4.51 9.99 -0.41
N HIS A 106 4.07 10.07 -1.66
CA HIS A 106 2.65 9.99 -1.98
C HIS A 106 2.38 9.17 -3.23
N TYR A 107 1.15 8.68 -3.29
CA TYR A 107 0.56 8.02 -4.46
C TYR A 107 1.46 6.90 -5.02
N PRO A 108 1.84 5.90 -4.20
CA PRO A 108 2.55 4.76 -4.73
C PRO A 108 1.67 3.99 -5.71
N THR A 109 2.30 3.46 -6.76
CA THR A 109 1.72 2.59 -7.77
C THR A 109 2.69 1.45 -8.03
N LEU A 110 2.23 0.25 -7.70
CA LEU A 110 2.84 -1.02 -8.12
C LEU A 110 2.51 -1.38 -9.58
N LEU A 111 3.50 -1.92 -10.29
CA LEU A 111 3.35 -2.57 -11.59
C LEU A 111 4.20 -3.85 -11.60
N GLN A 112 3.63 -4.98 -12.00
CA GLN A 112 4.41 -6.19 -12.23
C GLN A 112 4.87 -6.23 -13.69
N HIS A 113 6.16 -6.48 -13.90
CA HIS A 113 6.74 -6.73 -15.22
C HIS A 113 7.70 -7.92 -15.14
N HIS A 114 7.31 -9.04 -15.75
CA HIS A 114 7.99 -10.33 -15.60
C HIS A 114 8.20 -10.68 -14.10
N ASN A 115 9.45 -10.94 -13.71
CA ASN A 115 9.83 -11.30 -12.34
C ASN A 115 10.17 -10.09 -11.47
N HIS A 116 9.80 -8.89 -11.91
CA HIS A 116 10.05 -7.64 -11.20
C HIS A 116 8.75 -6.98 -10.77
N LEU A 117 8.72 -6.51 -9.53
CA LEU A 117 7.73 -5.57 -9.06
C LEU A 117 8.33 -4.16 -9.12
N LEU A 118 7.77 -3.30 -9.95
CA LEU A 118 8.16 -1.89 -10.08
C LEU A 118 7.29 -1.03 -9.18
N VAL A 119 7.90 -0.03 -8.54
CA VAL A 119 7.22 0.94 -7.68
C VAL A 119 7.44 2.34 -8.22
N MET A 120 6.33 3.05 -8.46
CA MET A 120 6.33 4.45 -8.86
C MET A 120 5.67 5.27 -7.77
N TYR A 121 6.25 6.41 -7.41
CA TYR A 121 5.66 7.30 -6.40
C TYR A 121 6.13 8.74 -6.61
N SER A 122 5.36 9.66 -6.05
CA SER A 122 5.75 11.07 -5.96
C SER A 122 6.44 11.33 -4.63
N ARG A 123 7.53 12.10 -4.67
CA ARG A 123 8.26 12.56 -3.49
C ARG A 123 8.39 14.07 -3.52
N PHE A 124 7.99 14.73 -2.44
CA PHE A 124 8.09 16.18 -2.28
C PHE A 124 8.93 16.52 -1.05
N TYR A 125 9.55 17.69 -1.08
CA TYR A 125 10.28 18.23 0.07
C TYR A 125 9.58 19.48 0.58
N LEU A 126 9.19 19.47 1.85
CA LEU A 126 8.64 20.62 2.55
C LEU A 126 9.77 21.36 3.27
N ASP A 127 9.70 22.69 3.26
CA ASP A 127 10.53 23.50 4.14
C ASP A 127 9.97 23.63 5.55
N LEU A 128 10.69 24.34 6.43
CA LEU A 128 10.26 24.58 7.82
C LEU A 128 8.91 25.30 7.92
N GLY A 129 8.47 25.99 6.87
CA GLY A 129 7.16 26.65 6.77
C GLY A 129 6.08 25.78 6.13
N GLY A 130 6.37 24.51 5.82
CA GLY A 130 5.43 23.58 5.21
C GLY A 130 5.19 23.80 3.71
N ARG A 131 5.98 24.64 3.05
CA ARG A 131 5.86 24.88 1.60
C ARG A 131 6.66 23.85 0.81
N CYS A 132 6.05 23.33 -0.25
CA CYS A 132 6.73 22.41 -1.18
C CYS A 132 7.81 23.17 -1.95
N ARG A 133 9.06 22.68 -1.88
CA ARG A 133 10.18 23.25 -2.63
C ARG A 133 10.43 22.54 -3.95
N PHE A 134 10.40 21.21 -3.95
CA PHE A 134 10.70 20.38 -5.12
C PHE A 134 9.89 19.09 -5.09
N GLY A 135 9.44 18.64 -6.26
CA GLY A 135 8.78 17.35 -6.48
C GLY A 135 9.60 16.50 -7.43
N LYS A 136 9.86 15.24 -7.06
CA LYS A 136 10.48 14.23 -7.93
C LYS A 136 9.48 13.10 -8.15
N LEU A 137 9.31 12.67 -9.40
CA LEU A 137 8.80 11.33 -9.67
C LEU A 137 9.96 10.38 -9.39
N ALA A 138 9.89 9.66 -8.28
CA ALA A 138 10.88 8.66 -7.95
C ALA A 138 10.45 7.34 -8.59
N THR A 139 11.36 6.75 -9.36
CA THR A 139 11.05 5.63 -10.26
C THR A 139 11.94 4.44 -9.93
N CYS A 140 11.27 3.29 -9.78
CA CYS A 140 11.78 1.93 -9.98
C CYS A 140 12.76 1.40 -8.92
N LEU A 141 12.21 0.76 -7.88
CA LEU A 141 12.87 -0.37 -7.23
C LEU A 141 12.29 -1.64 -7.82
N ALA A 142 13.13 -2.47 -8.44
CA ALA A 142 12.73 -3.76 -8.98
C ALA A 142 12.95 -4.83 -7.89
N LEU A 143 11.88 -5.30 -7.26
CA LEU A 143 11.98 -6.42 -6.31
C LEU A 143 11.88 -7.73 -7.07
N SER A 144 12.98 -8.47 -7.13
CA SER A 144 13.02 -9.81 -7.72
C SER A 144 12.67 -10.87 -6.66
N SER A 145 11.79 -11.79 -7.04
CA SER A 145 11.62 -13.05 -6.32
C SER A 145 12.93 -13.82 -6.34
N LYS A 146 13.61 -13.98 -5.20
CA LYS A 146 14.61 -15.03 -5.08
C LYS A 146 13.86 -16.35 -5.08
N ASN A 147 14.13 -17.22 -6.07
CA ASN A 147 13.64 -18.59 -6.07
C ASN A 147 13.94 -19.21 -4.69
N GLN A 148 12.90 -19.62 -3.98
CA GLN A 148 12.99 -20.71 -3.00
C GLN A 148 12.70 -22.00 -3.75
#